data_AF-A0A847MD60-F1
#
_entry.id   AF-A0A847MD60-F1
#
_cell.length_a   1.000
_cell.length_b   1.000
_cell.length_c   1.000
_cell.angle_alpha   90.00
_cell.angle_beta   90.00
_cell.angle_gamma   90.00
#
_symmetry.space_group_name_H-M   'P 1'
#
loop_
_entity.id
_entity.type
_entity.pdbx_description
1 polymer ?
#
loop_
_entity_poly.entity_id
_entity_poly.type
_entity_poly.pdbx_seq_one_letter_code
_entity_poly.pdbx_strand_id
1 'polypeptide(L)' 'MDLKTKKVFLMDMDGTFYLGNKVFPGSLDFIDRLQKKGKSFYFLTN' A
#
# COMPACT_ATOMS: atom_id res chain seq x y z
N MET A 1 11.33 -8.22 -11.48
CA MET A 1 10.90 -8.67 -10.14
C MET A 1 9.38 -8.83 -10.19
N ASP A 2 8.83 -10.02 -9.92
CA ASP A 2 7.37 -10.23 -9.99
C ASP A 2 6.69 -9.89 -8.65
N LEU A 3 5.72 -8.97 -8.68
CA LEU A 3 4.93 -8.55 -7.52
C LEU A 3 3.82 -9.55 -7.17
N LYS A 4 3.41 -10.40 -8.12
CA LYS A 4 2.34 -11.37 -7.91
C LYS A 4 2.76 -12.45 -6.91
N THR A 5 4.03 -12.84 -6.90
CA THR A 5 4.59 -13.85 -5.98
C THR A 5 4.88 -13.33 -4.58
N LYS A 6 4.84 -12.01 -4.36
CA LYS A 6 5.12 -11.41 -3.04
C LYS A 6 3.95 -11.62 -2.08
N LYS A 7 4.27 -12.04 -0.85
CA LYS A 7 3.28 -12.31 0.20
C LYS A 7 3.00 -11.10 1.10
N VAL A 8 4.00 -10.24 1.26
CA VAL A 8 3.98 -9.08 2.17
C VAL A 8 4.39 -7.82 1.43
N PHE A 9 3.68 -6.73 1.69
CA PHE A 9 3.99 -5.38 1.22
C PHE A 9 4.29 -4.48 2.42
N LEU A 10 5.49 -3.94 2.48
CA LEU A 10 5.86 -2.89 3.43
C LEU A 10 5.78 -1.56 2.69
N MET A 11 5.06 -0.60 3.25
CA MET A 11 4.75 0.67 2.57
C MET A 11 4.97 1.84 3.49
N ASP A 12 5.54 2.92 2.96
CA ASP A 12 5.55 4.21 3.62
C ASP A 12 4.17 4.89 3.49
N MET A 13 3.95 5.95 4.25
CA MET A 13 2.71 6.71 4.29
C MET A 13 2.88 8.10 3.66
N ASP A 14 3.82 8.90 4.18
CA ASP A 14 4.10 10.25 3.67
C ASP A 14 4.68 10.19 2.25
N GLY A 15 4.14 10.97 1.31
CA GLY A 15 4.58 10.96 -0.09
C GLY A 15 4.26 9.68 -0.86
N THR A 16 3.64 8.68 -0.22
CA THR A 16 3.22 7.41 -0.84
C THR A 16 1.70 7.25 -0.86
N PHE A 17 1.05 7.45 0.28
CA PHE A 17 -0.41 7.36 0.42
C PHE A 17 -1.07 8.74 0.45
N TYR A 18 -0.38 9.73 1.01
CA TYR A 18 -0.87 11.10 1.05
C TYR A 18 0.28 12.09 1.02
N LEU A 19 -0.07 13.34 0.74
CA LEU A 19 0.81 14.49 0.90
C LEU A 19 0.08 15.53 1.76
N GLY A 20 0.55 15.72 2.99
CA GLY A 20 -0.18 16.48 4.01
C GLY A 20 -1.58 15.88 4.22
N ASN A 21 -2.62 16.67 3.95
CA ASN A 21 -4.01 16.27 4.22
C ASN A 21 -4.69 15.64 3.00
N LYS A 22 -3.96 15.40 1.90
CA LYS A 22 -4.53 14.90 0.64
C LYS A 22 -4.06 13.48 0.35
N VAL A 23 -4.99 12.54 0.36
CA VAL A 23 -4.77 11.15 -0.08
C VAL A 23 -4.59 11.11 -1.60
N PHE A 24 -3.62 10.35 -2.08
CA PHE A 24 -3.43 10.17 -3.51
C PHE A 24 -4.53 9.27 -4.10
N PRO A 25 -5.02 9.60 -5.32
CA PRO A 25 -5.95 8.74 -6.03
C PRO A 25 -5.38 7.33 -6.20
N GLY A 26 -6.15 6.31 -5.86
CA GLY A 26 -5.77 4.91 -6.01
C GLY A 26 -4.98 4.29 -4.84
N SER A 27 -4.60 5.07 -3.82
CA SER A 27 -3.92 4.54 -2.63
C SER A 27 -4.80 3.58 -1.84
N LEU A 28 -6.07 3.95 -1.60
CA LEU A 28 -7.02 3.07 -0.92
C LEU A 28 -7.41 1.86 -1.79
N ASP A 29 -7.58 2.05 -3.10
CA ASP A 29 -7.84 0.95 -4.03
C ASP A 29 -6.69 -0.06 -4.06
N PHE A 30 -5.46 0.39 -3.83
CA PHE A 30 -4.31 -0.48 -3.73
C PHE A 30 -4.41 -1.42 -2.52
N ILE A 31 -4.80 -0.89 -1.36
CA ILE A 31 -5.03 -1.68 -0.14
C ILE A 31 -6.17 -2.68 -0.34
N ASP A 32 -7.29 -2.24 -0.91
CA ASP A 32 -8.42 -3.13 -1.21
C ASP A 32 -8.01 -4.28 -2.14
N ARG A 33 -7.19 -4.00 -3.17
CA ARG A 33 -6.63 -5.05 -4.03
C ARG A 33 -5.68 -6.02 -3.31
N LEU A 34 -4.91 -5.55 -2.32
CA LEU A 34 -4.05 -6.43 -1.53
C LEU A 34 -4.89 -7.33 -0.62
N GLN A 35 -5.90 -6.79 0.05
CA GLN A 35 -6.83 -7.52 0.90
C GLN A 35 -7.60 -8.59 0.10
N LYS A 36 -8.18 -8.22 -1.05
CA LYS A 36 -8.87 -9.14 -1.96
C LYS A 36 -7.98 -10.28 -2.47
N LYS A 37 -6.67 -10.05 -2.55
CA LYS A 37 -5.68 -11.05 -2.96
C LYS A 37 -5.08 -11.83 -1.78
N GLY A 38 -5.56 -11.61 -0.56
CA GLY A 38 -5.01 -12.24 0.64
C GLY A 38 -3.55 -11.90 0.92
N LYS A 39 -3.08 -10.75 0.44
CA LYS A 39 -1.70 -10.28 0.66
C LYS A 39 -1.65 -9.47 1.94
N SER A 40 -0.71 -9.81 2.81
CA SER A 40 -0.46 -9.02 4.01
C SER A 40 0.22 -7.71 3.65
N PHE A 41 -0.11 -6.65 4.38
CA PHE A 41 0.54 -5.37 4.23
C PHE A 41 0.74 -4.72 5.59
N TYR A 42 1.81 -3.96 5.71
CA TYR A 42 2.13 -3.19 6.90
C TYR A 42 2.63 -1.81 6.48
N PHE A 43 2.24 -0.80 7.24
CA PHE A 43 2.84 0.52 7.10
C PHE A 43 4.11 0.57 7.94
N LEU A 44 5.20 1.01 7.31
CA LEU A 44 6.47 1.29 7.94
C LEU A 44 6.81 2.73 7.61
N THR A 45 6.57 3.61 8.57
CA THR A 45 6.82 5.04 8.49
C THR A 45 7.48 5.49 9.80
N ASN A 46 8.08 6.67 9.82
CA ASN A 46 8.84 7.17 10.97
C ASN A 46 7.95 7.68 12.11
#